data_AF-A0AAW4INP0-F1
#
_entry.id   AF-A0AAW4INP0-F1
#
_cell.length_a   1.000
_cell.length_b   1.000
_cell.length_c   1.000
_cell.angle_alpha   90.00
_cell.angle_beta   90.00
_cell.angle_gamma   90.00
#
_symmetry.space_group_name_H-M   'P 1'
#
loop_
_entity.id
_entity.type
_entity.pdbx_description
1 polymer ?
#
loop_
_entity_poly.entity_id
_entity_poly.type
_entity_poly.pdbx_seq_one_letter_code
_entity_poly.pdbx_strand_id
1 'polypeptide(L)'
;MYSYEDRIRAVELYIKLGKRTSPTIRQLGYPTKNSLKGWYREYQQRQDLPKGYAGREPKFSQPQKAAALEHYLTHDRCIAGTMRALGYPGRGTLTNWIREAFPEARMAVVGSVGQRRYPESLKQAGVMELCTRQESAQAVADRLGVCRP
;
A
#
# COMPACT_ATOMS: atom_id res chain seq x y z
N MET A 1 -9.81 9.71 -15.41
CA MET A 1 -10.70 8.58 -15.08
C MET A 1 -12.07 9.18 -14.79
N TYR A 2 -13.15 8.71 -15.43
CA TYR A 2 -14.47 9.33 -15.28
C TYR A 2 -15.19 8.78 -14.05
N SER A 3 -15.92 9.64 -13.33
CA SER A 3 -16.70 9.23 -12.18
C SER A 3 -17.81 8.26 -12.59
N TYR A 4 -18.42 7.55 -11.63
CA TYR A 4 -19.61 6.74 -11.90
C TYR A 4 -20.76 7.60 -12.44
N GLU A 5 -20.98 8.79 -11.86
CA GLU A 5 -22.02 9.72 -12.27
C GLU A 5 -21.84 10.21 -13.71
N ASP A 6 -20.60 10.55 -14.10
CA ASP A 6 -20.30 10.99 -15.47
C ASP A 6 -20.53 9.87 -16.49
N ARG A 7 -20.23 8.62 -16.12
CA ARG A 7 -20.47 7.45 -16.97
C ARG A 7 -21.96 7.19 -17.18
N ILE A 8 -22.75 7.25 -16.12
CA ILE A 8 -24.22 7.10 -16.19
C ILE A 8 -24.83 8.23 -17.03
N ARG A 9 -24.45 9.48 -16.76
CA ARG A 9 -24.92 10.66 -17.54
C ARG A 9 -24.62 10.50 -19.04
N ALA A 10 -23.42 10.02 -19.38
CA ALA A 10 -23.04 9.78 -20.77
C ALA A 10 -23.88 8.68 -21.44
N VAL A 11 -24.15 7.59 -20.73
CA VAL A 11 -24.98 6.48 -21.24
C VAL A 11 -26.45 6.91 -21.39
N GLU A 12 -27.01 7.64 -20.43
CA GLU A 12 -28.36 8.17 -20.53
C GLU A 12 -28.52 9.11 -21.72
N LEU A 13 -27.58 10.04 -21.91
CA LEU A 13 -27.59 10.94 -23.05
C LEU A 13 -27.46 10.17 -24.37
N TYR A 14 -26.60 9.16 -24.41
CA TYR A 14 -26.44 8.29 -25.58
C TYR A 14 -27.75 7.57 -25.96
N ILE A 15 -28.53 7.12 -24.97
CA ILE A 15 -29.85 6.51 -25.18
C ILE A 15 -30.85 7.56 -25.68
N LYS A 16 -30.91 8.73 -25.03
CA LYS A 16 -31.80 9.85 -25.43
C LYS A 16 -31.56 10.31 -26.87
N LEU A 17 -30.30 10.32 -27.32
CA LEU A 17 -29.91 10.73 -28.67
C LEU A 17 -30.02 9.60 -29.72
N GLY A 18 -30.69 8.49 -29.40
CA GLY A 18 -30.90 7.38 -30.34
C GLY A 18 -29.61 6.64 -30.69
N LYS A 19 -28.71 6.46 -29.71
CA LYS A 19 -27.44 5.73 -29.83
C LYS A 19 -26.44 6.36 -30.81
N ARG A 20 -26.52 7.68 -31.01
CA ARG A 20 -25.58 8.46 -31.84
C ARG A 20 -24.39 8.93 -31.02
N THR A 21 -23.19 8.43 -31.34
CA THR A 21 -21.97 8.72 -30.57
C THR A 21 -21.50 10.17 -30.73
N SER A 22 -21.48 10.69 -31.96
CA SER A 22 -20.96 12.04 -32.26
C SER A 22 -21.67 13.16 -31.50
N PRO A 23 -23.01 13.25 -31.47
CA PRO A 23 -23.69 14.32 -30.73
C PRO A 23 -23.51 14.17 -29.21
N THR A 24 -23.49 12.95 -28.68
CA THR A 24 -23.23 12.70 -27.24
C THR A 24 -21.86 13.26 -26.82
N ILE A 25 -20.83 12.99 -27.62
CA ILE A 25 -19.46 13.45 -27.35
C ILE A 25 -19.33 14.96 -27.52
N ARG A 26 -19.96 15.54 -28.55
CA ARG A 26 -19.97 17.00 -28.76
C ARG A 26 -20.66 17.74 -27.62
N GLN A 27 -21.74 17.17 -27.07
CA GLN A 27 -22.52 17.81 -26.01
C GLN A 27 -21.84 17.71 -24.63
N LEU A 28 -21.19 16.59 -24.32
CA LEU A 28 -20.53 16.39 -23.03
C LEU A 28 -19.04 16.80 -23.04
N GLY A 29 -18.39 16.86 -24.19
CA GLY A 29 -16.92 17.04 -24.30
C GLY A 29 -16.10 15.80 -23.92
N TYR A 30 -16.79 14.74 -23.51
CA TYR A 30 -16.28 13.40 -23.16
C TYR A 30 -17.42 12.40 -23.41
N PRO A 31 -17.24 11.07 -23.27
CA PRO A 31 -16.01 10.29 -23.27
C PRO A 31 -15.53 9.99 -24.71
N THR A 32 -14.54 9.11 -24.88
CA THR A 32 -14.19 8.61 -26.22
C THR A 32 -15.29 7.72 -26.81
N LYS A 33 -15.35 7.60 -28.13
CA LYS A 33 -16.30 6.72 -28.86
C LYS A 33 -16.30 5.28 -28.33
N ASN A 34 -15.12 4.74 -28.01
CA ASN A 34 -14.97 3.37 -27.54
C ASN A 34 -15.43 3.20 -26.09
N SER A 35 -15.11 4.18 -25.23
CA SER A 35 -15.58 4.21 -23.84
C SER A 35 -17.11 4.24 -23.78
N LEU A 36 -17.75 5.11 -24.57
CA LEU A 36 -19.21 5.21 -24.61
C LEU A 36 -19.89 3.90 -25.03
N LYS A 37 -19.34 3.24 -26.05
CA LYS A 37 -19.83 1.92 -26.51
C LYS A 37 -19.65 0.83 -25.46
N GLY A 38 -18.50 0.82 -24.77
CA GLY A 38 -18.23 -0.13 -23.68
C GLY A 38 -19.21 0.04 -22.53
N TRP A 39 -19.36 1.28 -22.05
CA TRP A 39 -20.30 1.64 -20.99
C TRP A 39 -21.74 1.28 -21.33
N TYR A 40 -22.19 1.54 -22.56
CA TYR A 40 -23.52 1.16 -23.00
C TYR A 40 -23.74 -0.35 -23.05
N ARG A 41 -22.73 -1.13 -23.47
CA ARG A 41 -22.82 -2.61 -23.46
C ARG A 41 -22.94 -3.16 -22.05
N GLU A 42 -22.14 -2.66 -21.12
CA GLU A 42 -22.20 -3.04 -19.71
C GLU A 42 -23.57 -2.67 -19.10
N TYR A 43 -24.05 -1.46 -19.39
CA TYR A 43 -25.37 -0.99 -18.96
C TYR A 43 -26.51 -1.85 -19.52
N GLN A 44 -26.45 -2.28 -20.79
CA GLN A 44 -27.46 -3.18 -21.35
C GLN A 44 -27.51 -4.55 -20.67
N GLN A 45 -26.37 -5.07 -20.22
CA GLN A 45 -26.30 -6.40 -19.60
C GLN A 45 -26.81 -6.41 -18.16
N ARG A 46 -26.55 -5.34 -17.40
CA ARG A 46 -26.78 -5.32 -15.95
C ARG A 46 -27.81 -4.27 -15.51
N GLN A 47 -28.33 -3.48 -16.45
CA GLN A 47 -29.13 -2.27 -16.21
C GLN A 47 -28.42 -1.21 -15.33
N ASP A 48 -27.12 -1.38 -15.09
CA ASP A 48 -26.29 -0.50 -14.30
C ASP A 48 -24.82 -0.60 -14.76
N LEU A 49 -24.05 0.47 -14.52
CA LEU A 49 -22.60 0.41 -14.68
C LEU A 49 -21.93 -0.01 -13.37
N PRO A 50 -20.81 -0.74 -13.43
CA PRO A 50 -20.05 -1.00 -12.21
C PRO A 50 -19.49 0.31 -11.64
N LYS A 51 -19.71 0.53 -10.33
CA LYS A 51 -19.24 1.73 -9.60
C LYS A 51 -17.73 1.93 -9.72
N GLY A 52 -16.97 0.85 -9.83
CA GLY A 52 -15.53 0.85 -10.15
C GLY A 52 -15.22 0.20 -11.50
N TYR A 53 -13.96 0.17 -11.89
CA TYR A 53 -13.54 -0.71 -12.98
C TYR A 53 -13.60 -2.14 -12.45
N ALA A 54 -14.09 -3.09 -13.26
CA ALA A 54 -14.01 -4.50 -12.90
C ALA A 54 -12.55 -4.83 -12.60
N GLY A 55 -12.28 -5.15 -11.33
CA GLY A 55 -10.93 -5.52 -10.90
C GLY A 55 -10.47 -6.72 -11.73
N ARG A 56 -9.17 -6.76 -12.05
CA ARG A 56 -8.59 -7.99 -12.62
C ARG A 56 -8.86 -9.12 -11.64
N GLU A 57 -9.28 -10.27 -12.15
CA GLU A 57 -9.43 -11.48 -11.33
C GLU A 57 -8.15 -11.71 -10.52
N PRO A 58 -8.27 -12.02 -9.22
CA PRO A 58 -7.10 -12.26 -8.38
C PRO A 58 -6.21 -13.34 -9.01
N LYS A 59 -4.92 -13.03 -9.16
CA LYS A 59 -3.93 -13.96 -9.74
C LYS A 59 -3.82 -15.28 -8.96
N PHE A 60 -4.16 -15.25 -7.67
CA PHE A 60 -4.08 -16.39 -6.77
C PHE A 60 -5.43 -16.58 -6.07
N SER A 61 -5.80 -17.84 -5.89
CA SER A 61 -7.03 -18.22 -5.19
C SER A 61 -6.90 -18.00 -3.68
N GLN A 62 -8.04 -17.90 -2.98
CA GLN A 62 -8.05 -17.77 -1.51
C GLN A 62 -7.39 -18.96 -0.81
N PRO A 63 -7.60 -20.23 -1.22
CA PRO A 63 -6.88 -21.37 -0.65
C PRO A 63 -5.36 -21.28 -0.81
N GLN A 64 -4.88 -20.79 -1.96
CA GLN A 64 -3.44 -20.56 -2.17
C GLN A 64 -2.87 -19.50 -1.23
N LYS A 65 -3.63 -18.42 -0.98
CA LYS A 65 -3.25 -17.39 0.00
C LYS A 65 -3.17 -17.97 1.41
N ALA A 66 -4.18 -18.75 1.82
CA ALA A 66 -4.20 -19.38 3.14
C ALA A 66 -3.01 -20.32 3.35
N ALA A 67 -2.74 -21.22 2.40
CA ALA A 67 -1.61 -22.14 2.47
C ALA A 67 -0.25 -21.42 2.56
N ALA A 68 -0.09 -20.31 1.83
CA ALA A 68 1.14 -19.52 1.91
C ALA A 68 1.33 -18.84 3.27
N LEU A 69 0.25 -18.34 3.89
CA LEU A 69 0.30 -17.74 5.22
C LEU A 69 0.53 -18.79 6.32
N GLU A 70 -0.08 -19.96 6.19
CA GLU A 70 0.12 -21.09 7.12
C GLU A 70 1.57 -21.60 7.07
N HIS A 71 2.11 -21.82 5.87
CA HIS A 71 3.51 -22.20 5.71
C HIS A 71 4.45 -21.16 6.31
N TYR A 72 4.16 -19.87 6.10
CA TYR A 72 4.94 -18.79 6.69
C TYR A 72 4.95 -18.84 8.23
N LEU A 73 3.81 -19.11 8.86
CA LEU A 73 3.71 -19.20 10.32
C LEU A 73 4.43 -20.42 10.90
N THR A 74 4.35 -21.56 10.20
CA THR A 74 4.94 -22.84 10.63
C THR A 74 6.46 -22.90 10.42
N HIS A 75 7.00 -22.13 9.48
CA HIS A 75 8.43 -22.16 9.09
C HIS A 75 9.14 -20.84 9.42
N ASP A 76 9.23 -20.53 10.71
CA ASP A 76 10.02 -19.43 11.30
C ASP A 76 9.75 -18.04 10.73
N ARG A 77 8.58 -17.81 10.11
CA ARG A 77 8.22 -16.53 9.50
C ARG A 77 9.23 -16.09 8.44
N CYS A 78 9.80 -17.06 7.70
CA CYS A 78 10.74 -16.79 6.62
C CYS A 78 10.02 -16.66 5.27
N ILE A 79 9.99 -15.42 4.73
CA ILE A 79 9.42 -15.13 3.40
C ILE A 79 10.16 -15.90 2.31
N ALA A 80 11.49 -15.90 2.33
CA ALA A 80 12.32 -16.58 1.33
C ALA A 80 12.19 -18.11 1.40
N GLY A 81 11.99 -18.66 2.60
CA GLY A 81 11.74 -20.10 2.80
C GLY A 81 10.39 -20.51 2.19
N THR A 82 9.34 -19.76 2.52
CA THR A 82 7.98 -19.99 2.01
C THR A 82 7.90 -19.91 0.49
N MET A 83 8.55 -18.91 -0.11
CA MET A 83 8.61 -18.78 -1.57
C MET A 83 9.33 -19.96 -2.24
N ARG A 84 10.43 -20.44 -1.65
CA ARG A 84 11.19 -21.58 -2.19
C ARG A 84 10.41 -22.89 -2.06
N ALA A 85 9.68 -23.07 -0.96
CA ALA A 85 8.90 -24.29 -0.72
C ALA A 85 7.66 -24.37 -1.62
N LEU A 86 6.90 -23.28 -1.76
CA LEU A 86 5.64 -23.28 -2.52
C LEU A 86 5.80 -22.92 -3.99
N GLY A 87 6.91 -22.27 -4.38
CA GLY A 87 7.13 -21.76 -5.75
C GLY A 87 6.25 -20.54 -6.12
N TYR A 88 5.35 -20.14 -5.22
CA TYR A 88 4.49 -18.96 -5.30
C TYR A 88 4.15 -18.49 -3.87
N PRO A 89 3.62 -17.27 -3.67
CA PRO A 89 3.62 -16.15 -4.60
C PRO A 89 4.98 -15.43 -4.61
N GLY A 90 5.14 -14.38 -5.42
CA GLY A 90 6.35 -13.56 -5.38
C GLY A 90 6.50 -12.79 -4.06
N ARG A 91 7.73 -12.32 -3.76
CA ARG A 91 8.08 -11.65 -2.49
C ARG A 91 7.13 -10.51 -2.12
N GLY A 92 6.82 -9.63 -3.07
CA GLY A 92 5.96 -8.47 -2.83
C GLY A 92 4.53 -8.87 -2.49
N THR A 93 3.98 -9.86 -3.19
CA THR A 93 2.65 -10.39 -2.93
C THR A 93 2.56 -11.06 -1.56
N LEU A 94 3.54 -11.91 -1.22
CA LEU A 94 3.58 -12.58 0.09
C LEU A 94 3.69 -11.55 1.22
N THR A 95 4.54 -10.54 1.05
CA THR A 95 4.70 -9.45 2.02
C THR A 95 3.39 -8.69 2.25
N ASN A 96 2.64 -8.40 1.18
CA ASN A 96 1.34 -7.74 1.30
C ASN A 96 0.32 -8.63 2.02
N TRP A 97 0.27 -9.92 1.70
CA TRP A 97 -0.63 -10.85 2.39
C TRP A 97 -0.32 -10.95 3.89
N ILE A 98 0.97 -11.02 4.26
CA ILE A 98 1.40 -11.04 5.66
C ILE A 98 1.00 -9.74 6.35
N ARG A 99 1.18 -8.58 5.70
CA ARG A 99 0.79 -7.27 6.25
C ARG A 99 -0.72 -7.12 6.43
N GLU A 100 -1.51 -7.67 5.51
CA GLU A 100 -2.96 -7.69 5.60
C GLU A 100 -3.44 -8.63 6.72
N ALA A 101 -2.84 -9.81 6.83
CA ALA A 101 -3.24 -10.83 7.82
C ALA A 101 -2.75 -10.51 9.24
N PHE A 102 -1.57 -9.90 9.35
CA PHE A 102 -0.90 -9.64 10.63
C PHE A 102 -0.45 -8.17 10.70
N PRO A 103 -1.37 -7.22 10.96
CA PRO A 103 -1.04 -5.80 11.07
C PRO A 103 -0.05 -5.50 12.21
N GLU A 104 0.01 -6.36 13.23
CA GLU A 104 0.94 -6.28 14.35
C GLU A 104 2.41 -6.51 13.94
N ALA A 105 2.66 -7.26 12.86
CA ALA A 105 4.00 -7.48 12.31
C ALA A 105 4.62 -6.20 11.71
N ARG A 106 3.90 -5.06 11.71
CA ARG A 106 4.46 -3.72 11.46
C ARG A 106 5.46 -3.31 12.54
N MET A 107 5.36 -3.87 13.74
CA MET A 107 6.24 -3.55 14.87
C MET A 107 7.43 -4.52 14.90
N ALA A 108 8.48 -4.15 14.14
CA ALA A 108 9.88 -4.60 14.27
C ALA A 108 10.23 -6.07 13.91
N VAL A 109 11.08 -6.24 12.88
CA VAL A 109 11.96 -7.42 12.73
C VAL A 109 13.36 -7.08 12.20
N VAL A 110 13.61 -5.89 11.62
CA VAL A 110 14.97 -5.56 11.14
C VAL A 110 15.49 -4.29 11.81
N GLY A 111 16.39 -4.49 12.78
CA GLY A 111 17.62 -3.71 12.87
C GLY A 111 17.52 -2.22 13.13
N SER A 112 16.39 -1.70 13.62
CA SER A 112 16.50 -0.54 14.51
C SER A 112 16.83 -1.13 15.87
N VAL A 113 18.13 -1.43 16.08
CA VAL A 113 18.72 -1.06 17.37
C VAL A 113 18.33 0.40 17.47
N GLY A 114 17.21 0.66 18.17
CA GLY A 114 16.64 1.99 18.22
C GLY A 114 17.81 2.86 18.61
N GLN A 115 18.18 3.82 17.75
CA GLN A 115 19.08 4.89 18.16
C GLN A 115 18.63 5.22 19.56
N ARG A 116 19.47 4.95 20.57
CA ARG A 116 19.09 5.05 21.97
C ARG A 116 18.57 6.47 22.10
N ARG A 117 17.24 6.64 22.15
CA ARG A 117 16.63 7.96 22.00
C ARG A 117 16.85 8.64 23.33
N TYR A 118 18.01 9.27 23.47
CA TYR A 118 18.32 10.08 24.62
C TYR A 118 17.27 11.20 24.68
N PRO A 119 16.66 11.44 25.84
CA PRO A 119 15.75 12.56 26.01
C PRO A 119 16.48 13.85 25.62
N GLU A 120 15.75 14.81 25.03
CA GLU A 120 16.35 16.05 24.50
C GLU A 120 17.12 16.82 25.57
N SER A 121 16.64 16.76 26.82
CA SER A 121 17.32 17.30 28.00
C SER A 121 18.71 16.72 28.22
N LEU A 122 18.89 15.41 28.03
CA LEU A 122 20.19 14.74 28.19
C LEU A 122 21.14 15.12 27.05
N LYS A 123 20.63 15.31 25.83
CA LYS A 123 21.44 15.83 24.71
C LYS A 123 21.93 17.24 24.98
N GLN A 124 21.04 18.12 25.45
CA GLN A 124 21.37 19.50 25.79
C GLN A 124 22.39 19.56 26.93
N ALA A 125 22.20 18.79 28.00
CA ALA A 125 23.15 18.66 29.10
C ALA A 125 24.51 18.15 28.61
N GLY A 126 24.52 17.14 27.74
CA GLY A 126 25.75 16.62 27.13
C GLY A 126 26.50 17.65 26.30
N VAL A 127 25.80 18.46 25.50
CA VAL A 127 26.45 19.53 24.73
C VAL A 127 27.00 20.62 25.65
N MET A 128 26.24 21.05 26.67
CA MET A 128 26.70 22.06 27.61
C MET A 128 27.94 21.60 28.39
N GLU A 129 27.90 20.42 29.01
CA GLU A 129 29.04 19.88 29.75
C GLU A 129 30.25 19.64 28.84
N LEU A 130 30.04 19.18 27.60
CA LEU A 130 31.12 19.00 26.65
C LEU A 130 31.80 20.33 26.28
N CYS A 131 31.03 21.41 26.14
CA CYS A 131 31.54 22.74 25.79
C CYS A 131 32.18 23.48 26.97
N THR A 132 31.78 23.18 28.21
CA THR A 132 32.31 23.84 29.43
C THR A 132 33.26 22.96 30.24
N ARG A 133 33.62 21.77 29.73
CA ARG A 133 34.46 20.81 30.46
C ARG A 133 35.84 21.35 30.79
N GLN A 134 36.28 21.09 32.02
CA GLN A 134 37.69 21.13 32.42
C GLN A 134 38.36 19.75 32.33
N GLU A 135 37.56 18.68 32.30
CA GLU A 135 38.01 17.29 32.23
C GLU A 135 37.88 16.69 30.82
N SER A 136 38.31 15.43 30.67
CA SER A 136 38.22 14.71 29.40
C SER A 136 36.76 14.49 28.98
N ALA A 137 36.52 14.45 27.67
CA ALA A 137 35.20 14.13 27.13
C ALA A 137 34.75 12.69 27.42
N GLN A 138 35.67 11.80 27.82
CA GLN A 138 35.30 10.46 28.30
C GLN A 138 34.65 10.51 29.68
N ALA A 139 35.20 11.31 30.61
CA ALA A 139 34.62 11.48 31.94
C ALA A 139 33.20 12.07 31.88
N VAL A 140 32.96 13.01 30.96
CA VAL A 140 31.61 13.55 30.69
C VAL A 140 30.66 12.47 30.15
N ALA A 141 31.15 11.61 29.24
CA ALA A 141 30.36 10.52 28.69
C ALA A 141 29.97 9.49 29.76
N ASP A 142 30.90 9.13 30.64
CA ASP A 142 30.68 8.20 31.75
C ASP A 142 29.65 8.75 32.76
N ARG A 143 29.72 10.05 33.10
CA ARG A 143 28.73 10.72 33.98
C ARG A 143 27.32 10.71 33.39
N LEU A 144 27.21 10.90 32.08
CA LEU A 144 25.91 10.92 31.39
C LEU A 144 25.42 9.51 30.99
N GLY A 145 26.18 8.47 31.30
CA GLY A 145 25.85 7.08 30.95
C GLY A 145 25.77 6.85 29.44
N VAL A 146 26.54 7.62 28.66
CA VAL A 146 26.58 7.54 27.20
C VAL A 146 27.92 6.99 26.74
N CYS A 147 27.93 6.19 25.67
CA CYS A 147 29.19 5.80 25.04
C CYS A 147 29.72 6.95 24.18
N ARG A 148 31.01 7.23 24.30
CA ARG A 148 31.72 8.09 23.36
C ARG A 148 32.05 7.26 22.09
N PRO A 149 31.63 7.69 20.90
CA PRO A 149 32.02 7.05 19.64
C PRO A 149 33.49 7.29 19.30
#